data_AF-A0A6A6I4G9-F1
#
_entry.id   AF-A0A6A6I4G9-F1
#
_cell.length_a   1.000
_cell.length_b   1.000
_cell.length_c   1.000
_cell.angle_alpha   90.00
_cell.angle_beta   90.00
_cell.angle_gamma   90.00
#
_symmetry.space_group_name_H-M   'P 1'
#
loop_
_entity.id
_entity.type
_entity.pdbx_description
1 polymer ?
#
loop_
_entity_poly.entity_id
_entity_poly.type
_entity_poly.pdbx_seq_one_letter_code
_entity_poly.pdbx_strand_id
1 'polypeptide(L)'
;MMLSSRFSTRGYTLLSDEGPFKGYWQLASRIGLLYLSILITLALGASVFVGFLIGKSSAAGASLIPVPLTTRQFVYDRSFSYPPNNITNGAWGTLFPRQGGFFSHEPTIPDRSTLSVFHQLHCLDAIRHAYWQLHDAAMEGKKMSDEEFTVMTSPSHVRHCVDLLRQSLMCSADRTLEVKDDKGGVSGFGTVHHCYDYEELLYTVEKWQESP
;
A
#
# COMPACT_ATOMS: atom_id res chain seq x y z
N MET A 1 -102.03 -16.79 56.73
CA MET A 1 -101.41 -17.61 55.67
C MET A 1 -100.84 -16.64 54.63
N MET A 2 -99.52 -16.44 54.64
CA MET A 2 -98.63 -16.17 53.48
C MET A 2 -97.30 -15.62 53.97
N LEU A 3 -96.27 -16.44 53.79
CA LEU A 3 -94.84 -16.13 53.91
C LEU A 3 -94.39 -15.35 52.66
N SER A 4 -93.38 -14.47 52.80
CA SER A 4 -92.35 -14.35 51.75
C SER A 4 -91.09 -13.67 52.30
N SER A 5 -89.96 -14.25 51.92
CA SER A 5 -88.62 -14.16 52.48
C SER A 5 -87.72 -13.14 51.79
N ARG A 6 -86.74 -12.62 52.55
CA ARG A 6 -85.60 -11.81 52.08
C ARG A 6 -84.72 -12.58 51.09
N PHE A 7 -84.14 -11.88 50.11
CA PHE A 7 -82.94 -12.32 49.41
C PHE A 7 -81.89 -11.22 49.40
N SER A 8 -80.67 -11.59 49.77
CA SER A 8 -79.46 -10.78 49.88
C SER A 8 -78.54 -11.09 48.69
N THR A 9 -78.12 -10.08 47.94
CA THR A 9 -77.12 -10.22 46.88
C THR A 9 -75.74 -9.85 47.42
N ARG A 10 -74.87 -10.85 47.52
CA ARG A 10 -73.48 -10.73 47.95
C ARG A 10 -72.62 -10.48 46.69
N GLY A 11 -71.99 -9.31 46.60
CA GLY A 11 -71.02 -9.02 45.55
C GLY A 11 -69.74 -9.84 45.73
N TYR A 12 -69.28 -10.49 44.66
CA TYR A 12 -67.97 -11.14 44.61
C TYR A 12 -66.93 -10.13 44.11
N THR A 13 -66.10 -9.61 45.02
CA THR A 13 -64.84 -8.97 44.66
C THR A 13 -63.85 -10.04 44.21
N LEU A 14 -63.45 -10.01 42.93
CA LEU A 14 -62.28 -10.72 42.41
C LEU A 14 -61.04 -10.23 43.15
N LEU A 15 -60.48 -11.07 44.02
CA LEU A 15 -59.15 -10.87 44.59
C LEU A 15 -58.12 -10.95 43.46
N SER A 16 -57.48 -9.83 43.15
CA SER A 16 -56.31 -9.76 42.28
C SER A 16 -55.18 -10.56 42.92
N ASP A 17 -54.82 -11.67 42.29
CA ASP A 17 -53.69 -12.52 42.66
C ASP A 17 -52.36 -11.85 42.27
N GLU A 18 -52.00 -10.78 42.98
CA GLU A 18 -50.69 -10.12 42.91
C GLU A 18 -49.77 -10.76 43.94
N GLY A 19 -49.42 -12.03 43.72
CA GLY A 19 -48.52 -12.79 44.58
C GLY A 19 -47.06 -12.31 44.48
N PRO A 20 -46.27 -12.35 45.58
CA PRO A 20 -44.87 -11.90 45.65
C PRO A 20 -43.94 -12.61 44.65
N PHE A 21 -44.37 -13.73 44.08
CA PHE A 21 -43.69 -14.46 43.03
C PHE A 21 -43.51 -13.65 41.73
N LYS A 22 -44.47 -12.80 41.36
CA LYS A 22 -44.45 -12.05 40.08
C LYS A 22 -43.35 -10.98 40.06
N GLY A 23 -43.09 -10.34 41.20
CA GLY A 23 -42.03 -9.34 41.37
C GLY A 23 -40.62 -9.95 41.30
N TYR A 24 -40.43 -11.15 41.85
CA TYR A 24 -39.16 -11.88 41.79
C TYR A 24 -38.78 -12.24 40.34
N TRP A 25 -39.73 -12.76 39.55
CA TRP A 25 -39.50 -13.08 38.14
C TRP A 25 -39.20 -11.84 37.29
N GLN A 26 -39.84 -10.71 37.57
CA GLN A 26 -39.54 -9.45 36.87
C GLN A 26 -38.15 -8.91 37.21
N LEU A 27 -37.72 -8.99 38.48
CA LEU A 27 -36.38 -8.56 38.89
C LEU A 27 -35.29 -9.48 38.30
N ALA A 28 -35.47 -10.80 38.38
CA ALA A 28 -34.55 -11.78 37.80
C ALA A 28 -34.42 -11.63 36.27
N SER A 29 -35.54 -11.36 35.58
CA SER A 29 -35.54 -11.09 34.13
C SER A 29 -34.78 -9.81 33.77
N ARG A 30 -34.98 -8.71 34.53
CA ARG A 30 -34.24 -7.45 34.33
C ARG A 30 -32.73 -7.61 34.56
N ILE A 31 -32.35 -8.35 35.61
CA ILE A 31 -30.95 -8.67 35.89
C ILE A 31 -30.37 -9.52 34.75
N GLY A 32 -31.11 -10.54 34.29
CA GLY A 32 -30.71 -11.37 33.15
C GLY A 32 -30.50 -10.57 31.85
N LEU A 33 -31.38 -9.63 31.55
CA LEU A 33 -31.25 -8.74 30.39
C LEU A 33 -30.05 -7.80 30.51
N LEU A 34 -29.78 -7.26 31.71
CA LEU A 34 -28.60 -6.43 31.96
C LEU A 34 -27.31 -7.24 31.78
N TYR A 35 -27.22 -8.45 32.35
CA TYR A 35 -26.07 -9.34 32.15
C TYR A 35 -25.87 -9.70 30.67
N LEU A 36 -26.94 -10.03 29.96
CA LEU A 36 -26.86 -10.32 28.53
C LEU A 36 -26.38 -9.10 27.72
N SER A 37 -26.87 -7.90 28.04
CA SER A 37 -26.42 -6.66 27.39
C SER A 37 -24.94 -6.37 27.63
N ILE A 38 -24.45 -6.58 28.85
CA ILE A 38 -23.04 -6.41 29.20
C ILE A 38 -22.18 -7.42 28.44
N LEU A 39 -22.57 -8.69 28.41
CA LEU A 39 -21.85 -9.72 27.66
C LEU A 39 -21.79 -9.42 26.15
N ILE A 40 -22.89 -8.95 25.57
CA ILE A 40 -22.92 -8.54 24.15
C ILE A 40 -22.00 -7.35 23.90
N THR A 41 -22.03 -6.31 24.74
CA THR A 41 -21.15 -5.14 24.57
C THR A 41 -19.67 -5.49 24.73
N LEU A 42 -19.32 -6.36 25.67
CA LEU A 42 -17.94 -6.84 25.85
C LEU A 42 -17.49 -7.69 24.66
N ALA A 43 -18.35 -8.58 24.15
CA ALA A 43 -18.06 -9.39 22.98
C ALA A 43 -17.84 -8.52 21.73
N LEU A 44 -18.71 -7.53 21.49
CA LEU A 44 -18.56 -6.58 20.38
C LEU A 44 -17.29 -5.73 20.53
N GLY A 45 -17.00 -5.24 21.73
CA GLY A 45 -15.76 -4.50 22.02
C GLY A 45 -14.51 -5.34 21.79
N ALA A 46 -14.51 -6.60 22.23
CA ALA A 46 -13.42 -7.55 21.98
C ALA A 46 -13.26 -7.84 20.48
N SER A 47 -14.35 -8.04 19.74
CA SER A 47 -14.30 -8.26 18.29
C SER A 47 -13.74 -7.06 17.53
N VAL A 48 -14.13 -5.82 17.90
CA VAL A 48 -13.56 -4.60 17.29
C VAL A 48 -12.08 -4.45 17.63
N PHE A 49 -11.69 -4.72 18.88
CA PHE A 49 -10.30 -4.64 19.31
C PHE A 49 -9.43 -5.69 18.61
N VAL A 50 -9.88 -6.93 18.53
CA VAL A 50 -9.21 -8.00 17.77
C VAL A 50 -9.13 -7.65 16.29
N GLY A 51 -10.21 -7.14 15.69
CA GLY A 51 -10.23 -6.66 14.31
C GLY A 51 -9.23 -5.53 14.06
N PHE A 52 -9.09 -4.59 15.00
CA PHE A 52 -8.09 -3.52 14.95
C PHE A 52 -6.65 -4.06 15.04
N LEU A 53 -6.39 -5.02 15.93
CA LEU A 53 -5.07 -5.66 16.07
C LEU A 53 -4.68 -6.47 14.82
N ILE A 54 -5.64 -7.21 14.25
CA ILE A 54 -5.45 -7.96 13.00
C ILE A 54 -5.20 -6.97 11.85
N GLY A 55 -6.03 -5.93 11.72
CA GLY A 55 -5.87 -4.91 10.67
C GLY A 55 -4.53 -4.18 10.74
N LYS A 56 -4.04 -3.86 11.95
CA LYS A 56 -2.71 -3.28 12.15
C LYS A 56 -1.57 -4.22 11.74
N SER A 57 -1.72 -5.51 12.04
CA SER A 57 -0.74 -6.55 11.69
C SER A 57 -0.72 -6.85 10.18
N SER A 58 -1.89 -6.84 9.52
CA SER A 58 -2.01 -7.09 8.08
C SER A 58 -1.60 -5.90 7.22
N ALA A 59 -1.71 -4.66 7.72
CA ALA A 59 -1.19 -3.48 7.03
C ALA A 59 0.35 -3.40 7.06
N ALA A 60 0.98 -4.09 8.01
CA ALA A 60 2.43 -4.24 8.09
C ALA A 60 2.88 -5.50 7.33
N GLY A 61 2.63 -5.55 6.01
CA GLY A 61 3.49 -6.37 5.16
C GLY A 61 4.91 -5.83 5.35
N ALA A 62 5.72 -6.51 6.15
CA ALA A 62 7.01 -5.99 6.59
C ALA A 62 7.90 -5.75 5.36
N SER A 63 8.08 -4.48 4.98
CA SER A 63 9.16 -4.10 4.08
C SER A 63 10.46 -4.55 4.75
N LEU A 64 11.21 -5.42 4.07
CA LEU A 64 12.49 -5.94 4.58
C LEU A 64 13.48 -4.81 4.92
N ILE A 65 13.33 -3.66 4.26
CA ILE A 65 14.12 -2.45 4.51
C ILE A 65 13.15 -1.33 4.92
N PRO A 66 13.18 -0.89 6.19
CA PRO A 66 12.38 0.24 6.63
C PRO A 66 13.02 1.53 6.12
N VAL A 67 12.29 2.26 5.26
CA VAL A 67 12.71 3.57 4.76
C VAL A 67 11.63 4.61 5.08
N PRO A 68 12.01 5.83 5.52
CA PRO A 68 11.05 6.86 5.86
C PRO A 68 10.34 7.38 4.61
N LEU A 69 9.10 7.87 4.79
CA LEU A 69 8.43 8.68 3.78
C LEU A 69 8.95 10.11 3.86
N THR A 70 9.17 10.70 2.69
CA THR A 70 9.64 12.08 2.51
C THR A 70 8.83 12.77 1.42
N THR A 71 8.84 14.10 1.41
CA THR A 71 8.24 14.89 0.33
C THR A 71 9.32 15.33 -0.64
N ARG A 72 9.12 15.10 -1.93
CA ARG A 72 10.06 15.53 -2.98
C ARG A 72 9.31 16.31 -4.04
N GLN A 73 9.89 17.43 -4.47
CA GLN A 73 9.45 18.11 -5.67
C GLN A 73 10.25 17.55 -6.84
N PHE A 74 9.59 17.09 -7.90
CA PHE A 74 10.31 16.61 -9.07
C PHE A 74 10.93 17.79 -9.82
N VAL A 75 12.23 17.68 -10.10
CA VAL A 75 13.02 18.67 -10.83
C VAL A 75 13.52 18.02 -12.11
N TYR A 76 13.38 18.74 -13.23
CA TYR A 76 13.90 18.26 -14.50
C TYR A 76 15.43 18.32 -14.51
N ASP A 77 16.06 17.15 -14.58
CA ASP A 77 17.51 17.02 -14.71
C ASP A 77 17.87 16.36 -16.04
N ARG A 78 18.67 17.10 -16.82
CA ARG A 78 19.14 16.67 -18.14
C ARG A 78 20.13 15.52 -18.06
N SER A 79 20.86 15.38 -16.94
CA SER A 79 21.85 14.31 -16.74
C SER A 79 21.22 12.91 -16.83
N PHE A 80 19.93 12.78 -16.49
CA PHE A 80 19.20 11.52 -16.56
C PHE A 80 18.43 11.29 -17.86
N SER A 81 18.25 12.31 -18.71
CA SER A 81 17.45 12.20 -19.95
C SER A 81 18.28 12.27 -21.24
N TYR A 82 19.51 12.78 -21.18
CA TYR A 82 20.36 13.02 -22.35
C TYR A 82 21.04 11.76 -22.91
N PRO A 83 21.62 11.84 -24.12
CA PRO A 83 22.30 10.72 -24.77
C PRO A 83 23.41 10.12 -23.90
N PRO A 84 23.61 8.78 -23.93
CA PRO A 84 24.68 8.11 -23.21
C PRO A 84 26.06 8.71 -23.48
N ASN A 85 26.70 9.20 -22.41
CA ASN A 85 28.08 9.64 -22.39
C ASN A 85 28.64 9.47 -20.96
N ASN A 86 29.91 9.81 -20.73
CA ASN A 86 30.55 9.64 -19.42
C ASN A 86 29.81 10.38 -18.28
N ILE A 87 29.24 11.55 -18.54
CA ILE A 87 28.52 12.35 -17.53
C ILE A 87 27.17 11.72 -17.23
N THR A 88 26.35 11.44 -18.25
CA THR A 88 25.01 10.87 -18.03
C THR A 88 25.10 9.47 -17.46
N ASN A 89 26.01 8.63 -17.96
CA ASN A 89 26.18 7.27 -17.44
C ASN A 89 26.74 7.29 -16.02
N GLY A 90 27.58 8.28 -15.68
CA GLY A 90 28.01 8.53 -14.32
C GLY A 90 26.84 8.87 -13.39
N ALA A 91 25.96 9.78 -13.81
CA ALA A 91 24.76 10.14 -13.06
C ALA A 91 23.82 8.93 -12.85
N TRP A 92 23.59 8.12 -13.89
CA TRP A 92 22.83 6.88 -13.75
C TRP A 92 23.51 5.87 -12.81
N GLY A 93 24.84 5.81 -12.82
CA GLY A 93 25.62 4.97 -11.91
C GLY A 93 25.43 5.33 -10.43
N THR A 94 25.12 6.58 -10.09
CA THR A 94 24.85 6.99 -8.69
C THR A 94 23.51 6.51 -8.17
N LEU A 95 22.63 5.98 -9.04
CA LEU A 95 21.34 5.39 -8.67
C LEU A 95 21.46 3.90 -8.29
N PHE A 96 22.68 3.37 -8.16
CA PHE A 96 22.88 1.98 -7.80
C PHE A 96 23.87 1.87 -6.65
N PRO A 97 23.64 0.94 -5.71
CA PRO A 97 24.66 0.56 -4.75
C PRO A 97 25.81 -0.15 -5.49
N ARG A 98 26.99 -0.19 -4.87
CA ARG A 98 28.28 -0.56 -5.49
C ARG A 98 28.28 -1.82 -6.36
N GLN A 99 27.52 -2.85 -5.98
CA GLN A 99 27.42 -4.12 -6.73
C GLN A 99 26.32 -4.12 -7.83
N GLY A 100 25.99 -2.95 -8.39
CA GLY A 100 25.01 -2.82 -9.48
C GLY A 100 23.58 -3.13 -9.05
N GLY A 101 23.21 -2.84 -7.79
CA GLY A 101 21.87 -3.11 -7.25
C GLY A 101 21.70 -4.46 -6.54
N PHE A 102 22.64 -5.40 -6.72
CA PHE A 102 22.53 -6.71 -6.10
C PHE A 102 23.18 -6.78 -4.72
N PHE A 103 22.63 -7.57 -3.81
CA PHE A 103 23.14 -7.75 -2.45
C PHE A 103 22.62 -9.05 -1.82
N SER A 104 23.25 -9.46 -0.73
CA SER A 104 22.80 -10.50 0.20
C SER A 104 23.02 -9.97 1.62
N HIS A 105 22.20 -10.37 2.57
CA HIS A 105 22.30 -9.97 3.97
C HIS A 105 21.69 -11.03 4.89
N GLU A 106 22.55 -11.82 5.53
CA GLU A 106 22.14 -12.89 6.45
C GLU A 106 21.57 -12.32 7.76
N PRO A 107 20.59 -12.99 8.40
CA PRO A 107 19.91 -14.22 7.97
C PRO A 107 18.71 -13.98 7.03
N THR A 108 18.39 -12.72 6.75
CA THR A 108 17.11 -12.34 6.12
C THR A 108 17.07 -12.53 4.61
N ILE A 109 18.21 -12.36 3.93
CA ILE A 109 18.36 -12.39 2.47
C ILE A 109 19.64 -13.18 2.15
N PRO A 110 19.63 -14.51 2.31
CA PRO A 110 20.82 -15.35 2.12
C PRO A 110 21.30 -15.34 0.67
N ASP A 111 20.35 -15.33 -0.27
CA ASP A 111 20.63 -15.39 -1.69
C ASP A 111 20.85 -14.01 -2.29
N ARG A 112 21.85 -13.90 -3.18
CA ARG A 112 22.15 -12.68 -3.93
C ARG A 112 20.92 -12.24 -4.74
N SER A 113 20.32 -11.14 -4.30
CA SER A 113 19.04 -10.61 -4.78
C SER A 113 19.15 -9.13 -5.12
N THR A 114 18.12 -8.55 -5.70
CA THR A 114 18.03 -7.09 -5.94
C THR A 114 16.68 -6.57 -5.48
N LEU A 115 16.64 -5.31 -5.03
CA LEU A 115 15.37 -4.62 -4.87
C LEU A 115 14.73 -4.36 -6.24
N SER A 116 13.41 -4.39 -6.29
CA SER A 116 12.66 -4.14 -7.53
C SER A 116 12.98 -2.76 -8.11
N VAL A 117 13.16 -1.72 -7.28
CA VAL A 117 13.49 -0.36 -7.73
C VAL A 117 14.79 -0.29 -8.53
N PHE A 118 15.82 -1.07 -8.17
CA PHE A 118 17.07 -1.11 -8.94
C PHE A 118 16.85 -1.77 -10.31
N HIS A 119 16.04 -2.84 -10.39
CA HIS A 119 15.70 -3.45 -11.67
C HIS A 119 14.87 -2.49 -12.55
N GLN A 120 13.96 -1.72 -11.96
CA GLN A 120 13.18 -0.71 -12.66
C GLN A 120 14.07 0.41 -13.21
N LEU A 121 15.01 0.92 -12.42
CA LEU A 121 15.97 1.93 -12.88
C LEU A 121 16.87 1.38 -14.00
N HIS A 122 17.35 0.14 -13.88
CA HIS A 122 18.09 -0.53 -14.95
C HIS A 122 17.27 -0.63 -16.24
N CYS A 123 15.98 -0.96 -16.13
CA CYS A 123 15.06 -1.00 -17.27
C CYS A 123 14.87 0.38 -17.91
N LEU A 124 14.73 1.43 -17.10
CA LEU A 124 14.57 2.79 -17.60
C LEU A 124 15.84 3.28 -18.31
N ASP A 125 17.03 2.95 -17.80
CA ASP A 125 18.29 3.26 -18.46
C ASP A 125 18.45 2.51 -19.79
N ALA A 126 18.08 1.23 -19.84
CA ALA A 126 18.09 0.44 -21.07
C ALA A 126 17.19 1.07 -22.15
N ILE A 127 16.00 1.56 -21.77
CA ILE A 127 15.11 2.30 -22.67
C ILE A 127 15.74 3.61 -23.13
N ARG A 128 16.41 4.36 -22.23
CA ARG A 128 17.13 5.59 -22.59
C ARG A 128 18.21 5.32 -23.64
N HIS A 129 19.01 4.26 -23.46
CA HIS A 129 20.01 3.84 -24.43
C HIS A 129 19.39 3.47 -25.78
N ALA A 130 18.30 2.67 -25.78
CA ALA A 130 17.61 2.28 -27.01
C ALA A 130 16.98 3.47 -27.74
N TYR A 131 16.39 4.42 -27.00
CA TYR A 131 15.82 5.65 -27.55
C TYR A 131 16.86 6.46 -28.32
N TRP A 132 18.01 6.75 -27.70
CA TRP A 132 19.04 7.56 -28.34
C TRP A 132 19.73 6.83 -29.49
N GLN A 133 19.93 5.51 -29.38
CA GLN A 133 20.44 4.70 -30.49
C GLN A 133 19.53 4.80 -31.73
N LEU A 134 18.21 4.66 -31.54
CA LEU A 134 17.23 4.77 -32.61
C LEU A 134 17.08 6.19 -33.14
N HIS A 135 17.11 7.19 -32.24
CA HIS A 135 17.05 8.59 -32.60
C HIS A 135 18.20 8.96 -33.54
N ASP A 136 19.44 8.62 -33.17
CA ASP A 136 20.62 8.98 -33.95
C ASP A 136 20.62 8.29 -35.32
N ALA A 137 20.27 7.00 -35.36
CA ALA A 137 20.10 6.28 -36.63
C ALA A 137 19.04 6.95 -37.53
N ALA A 138 17.90 7.37 -36.97
CA ALA A 138 16.86 8.07 -37.72
C ALA A 138 17.34 9.43 -38.24
N MET A 139 18.08 10.19 -37.43
CA MET A 139 18.65 11.49 -37.82
C MET A 139 19.71 11.35 -38.93
N GLU A 140 20.41 10.22 -38.98
CA GLU A 140 21.36 9.87 -40.04
C GLU A 140 20.67 9.25 -41.27
N GLY A 141 19.36 9.03 -41.25
CA GLY A 141 18.63 8.33 -42.33
C GLY A 141 19.02 6.85 -42.45
N LYS A 142 19.56 6.27 -41.39
CA LYS A 142 20.04 4.88 -41.33
C LYS A 142 18.92 3.95 -40.89
N LYS A 143 18.76 2.85 -41.63
CA LYS A 143 17.97 1.71 -41.18
C LYS A 143 18.82 0.84 -40.27
N MET A 144 18.33 0.57 -39.06
CA MET A 144 19.00 -0.34 -38.13
C MET A 144 18.73 -1.81 -38.48
N SER A 145 19.76 -2.65 -38.33
CA SER A 145 19.63 -4.11 -38.35
C SER A 145 19.64 -4.70 -36.93
N ASP A 146 19.18 -5.94 -36.79
CA ASP A 146 19.07 -6.60 -35.48
C ASP A 146 20.44 -6.79 -34.80
N GLU A 147 21.51 -6.92 -35.60
CA GLU A 147 22.89 -7.10 -35.13
C GLU A 147 23.48 -5.83 -34.50
N GLU A 148 22.88 -4.66 -34.74
CA GLU A 148 23.34 -3.39 -34.19
C GLU A 148 22.84 -3.15 -32.76
N PHE A 149 21.87 -3.93 -32.30
CA PHE A 149 21.38 -3.84 -30.94
C PHE A 149 22.25 -4.68 -29.99
N THR A 150 22.52 -4.10 -28.83
CA THR A 150 23.08 -4.88 -27.72
C THR A 150 21.97 -5.74 -27.10
N VAL A 151 22.34 -6.70 -26.25
CA VAL A 151 21.35 -7.44 -25.44
C VAL A 151 20.45 -6.48 -24.66
N MET A 152 20.99 -5.36 -24.18
CA MET A 152 20.27 -4.34 -23.42
C MET A 152 19.31 -3.50 -24.26
N THR A 153 19.71 -3.15 -25.49
CA THR A 153 18.91 -2.30 -26.38
C THR A 153 18.05 -3.09 -27.37
N SER A 154 18.12 -4.43 -27.33
CA SER A 154 17.34 -5.29 -28.21
C SER A 154 15.83 -5.08 -28.05
N PRO A 155 15.03 -5.17 -29.13
CA PRO A 155 13.58 -4.98 -29.05
C PRO A 155 12.87 -5.90 -28.05
N SER A 156 13.35 -7.14 -27.88
CA SER A 156 12.76 -8.09 -26.93
C SER A 156 12.98 -7.66 -25.48
N HIS A 157 14.18 -7.16 -25.15
CA HIS A 157 14.52 -6.64 -23.83
C HIS A 157 13.75 -5.34 -23.55
N VAL A 158 13.75 -4.39 -24.48
CA VAL A 158 12.99 -3.13 -24.33
C VAL A 158 11.50 -3.39 -24.08
N ARG A 159 10.88 -4.36 -24.79
CA ARG A 159 9.48 -4.75 -24.55
C ARG A 159 9.27 -5.29 -23.13
N HIS A 160 10.21 -6.08 -22.60
CA HIS A 160 10.15 -6.54 -21.20
C HIS A 160 10.25 -5.37 -20.23
N CYS A 161 11.21 -4.45 -20.43
CA CYS A 161 11.40 -3.26 -19.61
C CYS A 161 10.13 -2.38 -19.56
N VAL A 162 9.50 -2.16 -20.71
CA VAL A 162 8.27 -1.35 -20.81
C VAL A 162 7.13 -1.95 -19.98
N ASP A 163 6.90 -3.27 -20.06
CA ASP A 163 5.84 -3.90 -19.27
C ASP A 163 6.18 -3.95 -17.78
N LEU A 164 7.44 -4.21 -17.42
CA LEU A 164 7.89 -4.19 -16.02
C LEU A 164 7.67 -2.81 -15.39
N LEU A 165 8.02 -1.73 -16.10
CA LEU A 165 7.82 -0.36 -15.62
C LEU A 165 6.33 -0.01 -15.52
N ARG A 166 5.51 -0.40 -16.51
CA ARG A 166 4.06 -0.23 -16.43
C ARG A 166 3.49 -0.89 -15.18
N GLN A 167 3.87 -2.15 -14.91
CA GLN A 167 3.40 -2.86 -13.73
C GLN A 167 3.91 -2.23 -12.43
N SER A 168 5.16 -1.76 -12.39
CA SER A 168 5.69 -1.05 -11.22
C SER A 168 4.89 0.22 -10.90
N LEU A 169 4.65 1.06 -11.90
CA LEU A 169 3.88 2.30 -11.74
C LEU A 169 2.46 2.03 -11.23
N MET A 170 1.84 0.92 -11.65
CA MET A 170 0.52 0.52 -11.14
C MET A 170 0.58 -0.03 -9.71
N CYS A 171 1.64 -0.77 -9.37
CA CYS A 171 1.85 -1.34 -8.04
C CYS A 171 2.12 -0.24 -7.00
N SER A 172 2.90 0.76 -7.36
CA SER A 172 3.25 1.92 -6.54
C SER A 172 2.70 3.21 -7.14
N ALA A 173 1.38 3.24 -7.33
CA ALA A 173 0.70 4.36 -7.96
C ALA A 173 0.89 5.66 -7.17
N ASP A 174 1.58 6.63 -7.78
CA ASP A 174 1.66 7.98 -7.25
C ASP A 174 0.29 8.67 -7.37
N ARG A 175 -0.20 9.17 -6.24
CA ARG A 175 -1.54 9.75 -6.09
C ARG A 175 -1.49 11.28 -6.02
N THR A 176 -0.34 11.87 -6.31
CA THR A 176 -0.14 13.32 -6.33
C THR A 176 -0.98 13.94 -7.44
N LEU A 177 -1.70 15.01 -7.13
CA LEU A 177 -2.53 15.73 -8.09
C LEU A 177 -1.68 16.68 -8.92
N GLU A 178 -1.68 16.50 -10.23
CA GLU A 178 -1.09 17.45 -11.18
C GLU A 178 -2.17 18.28 -11.86
N VAL A 179 -2.02 19.60 -11.80
CA VAL A 179 -2.95 20.55 -12.41
C VAL A 179 -2.47 20.87 -13.83
N LYS A 180 -3.43 20.98 -14.76
CA LYS A 180 -3.12 21.33 -16.14
C LYS A 180 -2.49 22.72 -16.23
N ASP A 181 -1.50 22.85 -17.10
CA ASP A 181 -0.96 24.14 -17.52
C ASP A 181 -1.89 24.85 -18.53
N ASP A 182 -1.53 26.08 -18.89
CA ASP A 182 -2.28 26.89 -19.87
C ASP A 182 -2.33 26.26 -21.28
N LYS A 183 -1.49 25.25 -21.54
CA LYS A 183 -1.45 24.49 -22.79
C LYS A 183 -2.30 23.22 -22.72
N GLY A 184 -2.95 22.95 -21.59
CA GLY A 184 -3.82 21.80 -21.36
C GLY A 184 -3.09 20.50 -21.03
N GLY A 185 -1.77 20.54 -20.83
CA GLY A 185 -0.94 19.38 -20.45
C GLY A 185 -0.57 19.39 -18.96
N VAL A 186 0.11 18.35 -18.49
CA VAL A 186 0.75 18.31 -17.18
C VAL A 186 2.24 18.07 -17.37
N SER A 187 3.08 18.78 -16.62
CA SER A 187 4.53 18.68 -16.80
C SER A 187 5.18 17.56 -15.98
N GLY A 188 4.53 17.11 -14.90
CA GLY A 188 5.14 16.21 -13.91
C GLY A 188 6.19 16.86 -13.00
N PHE A 189 6.68 18.06 -13.31
CA PHE A 189 7.72 18.74 -12.55
C PHE A 189 7.17 19.93 -11.77
N GLY A 190 7.79 20.22 -10.63
CA GLY A 190 7.37 21.31 -9.76
C GLY A 190 6.20 20.99 -8.82
N THR A 191 5.58 19.82 -8.94
CA THR A 191 4.58 19.33 -7.97
C THR A 191 5.29 18.58 -6.83
N VAL A 192 4.71 18.62 -5.62
CA VAL A 192 5.25 17.90 -4.45
C VAL A 192 4.64 16.52 -4.34
N HIS A 193 5.48 15.50 -4.34
CA HIS A 193 5.15 14.08 -4.25
C HIS A 193 5.50 13.52 -2.88
N HIS A 194 4.85 12.41 -2.50
CA HIS A 194 5.19 11.65 -1.30
C HIS A 194 5.94 10.39 -1.72
N CYS A 195 7.22 10.32 -1.38
CA CYS A 195 8.14 9.28 -1.83
C CYS A 195 8.73 8.54 -0.64
N TYR A 196 9.18 7.31 -0.85
CA TYR A 196 10.15 6.72 0.07
C TYR A 196 11.50 7.40 -0.13
N ASP A 197 12.22 7.63 0.97
CA ASP A 197 13.55 8.23 0.92
C ASP A 197 14.52 7.29 0.20
N TYR A 198 14.91 7.69 -1.00
CA TYR A 198 15.70 6.87 -1.90
C TYR A 198 17.17 6.87 -1.51
N GLU A 199 17.67 7.99 -0.98
CA GLU A 199 19.03 8.12 -0.47
C GLU A 199 19.24 7.24 0.77
N GLU A 200 18.27 7.20 1.69
CA GLU A 200 18.31 6.30 2.85
C GLU A 200 18.24 4.82 2.42
N LEU A 201 17.45 4.50 1.38
CA LEU A 201 17.39 3.17 0.80
C LEU A 201 18.74 2.74 0.24
N LEU A 202 19.37 3.60 -0.56
CA LEU A 202 20.69 3.35 -1.13
C LEU A 202 21.73 3.13 -0.03
N TYR A 203 21.80 4.05 0.93
CA TYR A 203 22.72 3.96 2.07
C TYR A 203 22.57 2.65 2.83
N THR A 204 21.33 2.23 3.09
CA THR A 204 21.06 0.99 3.83
C THR A 204 21.56 -0.25 3.06
N VAL A 205 21.28 -0.33 1.76
CA VAL A 205 21.72 -1.46 0.93
C VAL A 205 23.23 -1.49 0.79
N GLU A 206 23.89 -0.34 0.62
CA GLU A 206 25.35 -0.26 0.57
C GLU A 206 26.00 -0.77 1.86
N LYS A 207 25.45 -0.39 3.02
CA LYS A 207 25.95 -0.89 4.31
C LYS A 207 25.80 -2.42 4.43
N TRP A 208 24.71 -2.98 3.92
CA TRP A 208 24.52 -4.44 3.88
C TRP A 208 25.53 -5.13 2.96
N GLN A 209 25.90 -4.52 1.83
CA GLN A 209 26.94 -5.05 0.95
C GLN A 209 28.34 -5.08 1.61
N GLU A 210 28.59 -4.23 2.60
CA GLU A 210 29.85 -4.17 3.35
C GLU A 210 29.89 -5.16 4.54
N SER A 211 28.73 -5.63 5.00
CA SER A 211 28.57 -6.47 6.21
C SER A 211 27.92 -7.82 5.84
N PRO A 212 28.71 -8.79 5.32
CA PRO A 212 28.21 -10.08 4.84
C PRO A 212 27.55 -10.92 5.93
#